data_AF-A0A5E7Q7L3-F1
#
_entry.id   AF-A0A5E7Q7L3-F1
#
_cell.length_a   1.000
_cell.length_b   1.000
_cell.length_c   1.000
_cell.angle_alpha   90.00
_cell.angle_beta   90.00
_cell.angle_gamma   90.00
#
_symmetry.space_group_name_H-M   'P 1'
#
loop_
_entity.id
_entity.type
_entity.pdbx_description
1 polymer ?
#
loop_
_entity_poly.entity_id
_entity_poly.type
_entity_poly.pdbx_seq_one_letter_code
_entity_poly.pdbx_strand_id
1 'polypeptide(L)'
;MVGAPIIILTDDGRPLFIEKYSRLISSKTITPMNIKTTLSILTIGATLSGCPFDSVSPPPKEAINNRILANSLEHAAKEAKENRAFANTLRVRAHQACSEQNWPEQKAIMQAMNDRLREQSRDHQKNKANPAYPSCREMLEDIFIINGSCIDSAPTQYQIDYAQSEWEEDSLNCDAEISPPKLTDEQSHIPSL
;
A
#
# COMPACT_ATOMS: atom_id res chain seq x y z
N MET A 1 -10.60 -10.42 2.86
CA MET A 1 -9.33 -9.71 3.07
C MET A 1 -8.20 -10.73 3.07
N VAL A 2 -7.62 -10.98 1.90
CA VAL A 2 -6.40 -11.78 1.79
C VAL A 2 -5.25 -10.82 2.09
N GLY A 3 -4.39 -11.14 3.06
CA GLY A 3 -3.23 -10.31 3.37
C GLY A 3 -2.34 -10.16 2.12
N ALA A 4 -1.80 -8.97 1.89
CA ALA A 4 -0.93 -8.77 0.74
C ALA A 4 0.28 -9.71 0.80
N PRO A 5 0.64 -10.33 -0.33
CA PRO A 5 1.76 -11.27 -0.37
C PRO A 5 3.06 -10.51 -0.07
N ILE A 6 3.75 -10.91 1.00
CA ILE A 6 5.13 -10.48 1.25
C ILE A 6 6.01 -11.23 0.25
N ILE A 7 6.59 -10.51 -0.70
CA ILE A 7 7.59 -11.08 -1.61
C ILE A 7 8.93 -11.08 -0.89
N ILE A 8 9.42 -12.27 -0.55
CA ILE A 8 10.74 -12.44 0.05
C ILE A 8 11.75 -12.56 -1.11
N LEU A 9 12.72 -11.67 -1.20
CA LEU A 9 13.82 -11.84 -2.16
C LEU A 9 14.84 -12.83 -1.58
N THR A 10 15.31 -13.77 -2.38
CA THR A 10 16.50 -14.58 -2.08
C THR A 10 17.75 -13.69 -2.09
N ASP A 11 18.87 -14.19 -1.55
CA ASP A 11 20.14 -13.45 -1.51
C ASP A 11 20.68 -13.10 -2.91
N ASP A 12 20.33 -13.87 -3.95
CA ASP A 12 20.62 -13.57 -5.35
C ASP A 12 19.60 -12.63 -6.02
N GLY A 13 18.59 -12.17 -5.28
CA GLY A 13 17.59 -11.19 -5.71
C GLY A 13 16.39 -11.77 -6.46
N ARG A 14 16.18 -13.09 -6.42
CA ARG A 14 15.00 -13.72 -7.01
C ARG A 14 13.80 -13.61 -6.07
N PRO A 15 12.60 -13.29 -6.57
CA PRO A 15 11.39 -13.27 -5.74
C PRO A 15 10.93 -14.68 -5.37
N LEU A 16 10.75 -14.93 -4.06
CA LEU A 16 9.95 -16.03 -3.52
C LEU A 16 8.48 -15.59 -3.53
N PHE A 17 7.72 -16.12 -4.46
CA PHE A 17 6.29 -15.85 -4.60
C PHE A 17 5.48 -16.66 -3.56
N ILE A 18 4.66 -15.97 -2.75
CA ILE A 18 3.74 -16.59 -1.79
C ILE A 18 2.29 -16.44 -2.29
N GLU A 19 1.67 -17.59 -2.55
CA GLU A 19 0.24 -17.94 -2.78
C GLU A 19 -0.67 -17.13 -3.73
N LYS A 20 -0.67 -15.79 -3.76
CA LYS A 20 -1.62 -15.04 -4.63
C LYS A 20 -1.33 -15.25 -6.13
N TYR A 21 -0.06 -15.49 -6.49
CA TYR A 21 0.40 -15.68 -7.87
C TYR A 21 0.80 -17.12 -8.23
N SER A 22 0.65 -18.07 -7.30
CA SER A 22 1.10 -19.46 -7.48
C SER A 22 0.33 -20.25 -8.54
N ARG A 23 -0.80 -19.73 -9.05
CA ARG A 23 -1.53 -20.37 -10.15
C ARG A 23 -0.91 -20.14 -11.52
N LEU A 24 0.01 -19.18 -11.66
CA LEU A 24 0.61 -18.83 -12.96
C LEU A 24 2.00 -19.44 -13.19
N ILE A 25 2.67 -19.96 -12.16
CA ILE A 25 4.05 -20.47 -12.31
C ILE A 25 4.21 -21.78 -11.52
N SER A 26 4.58 -22.83 -12.24
CA SER A 26 4.72 -24.22 -11.78
C SER A 26 5.61 -24.38 -10.55
N SER A 27 5.13 -25.20 -9.61
CA SER A 27 5.64 -25.43 -8.25
C SER A 27 7.09 -25.93 -8.16
N LYS A 28 7.93 -25.22 -7.40
CA LYS A 28 9.07 -25.81 -6.69
C LYS A 28 9.03 -25.38 -5.21
N THR A 29 9.03 -26.40 -4.35
CA THR A 29 8.97 -26.37 -2.89
C THR A 29 10.08 -25.52 -2.26
N ILE A 30 9.72 -24.58 -1.39
CA ILE A 30 10.64 -23.84 -0.52
C ILE A 30 10.35 -24.19 0.95
N THR A 31 11.41 -24.52 1.69
CA THR A 31 11.43 -24.81 3.12
C THR A 31 11.48 -23.53 3.96
N PRO A 32 10.77 -23.45 5.10
CA PRO A 32 10.71 -22.24 5.91
C PRO A 32 11.95 -22.04 6.81
N MET A 33 12.51 -20.82 6.82
CA MET A 33 13.51 -20.38 7.81
C MET A 33 12.86 -19.67 9.00
N ASN A 34 13.42 -19.92 10.18
CA ASN A 34 12.94 -19.50 11.48
C ASN A 34 13.72 -18.24 11.95
N ILE A 35 13.04 -17.10 12.14
CA ILE A 35 13.65 -15.86 12.62
C ILE A 35 13.02 -15.48 13.96
N LYS A 36 13.83 -15.51 15.03
CA LYS A 36 13.47 -14.99 16.36
C LYS A 36 13.87 -13.52 16.45
N THR A 37 12.93 -12.66 16.83
CA THR A 37 13.18 -11.24 17.13
C THR A 37 12.85 -10.96 18.60
N THR A 38 13.80 -10.39 19.34
CA THR A 38 13.69 -10.05 20.76
C THR A 38 13.35 -8.57 20.93
N LEU A 39 12.34 -8.25 21.73
CA LEU A 39 11.86 -6.89 22.00
C LEU A 39 12.26 -6.47 23.43
N SER A 40 12.92 -5.32 23.59
CA SER A 40 13.21 -4.72 24.89
C SER A 40 12.38 -3.45 25.07
N ILE A 41 11.61 -3.40 26.17
CA ILE A 41 10.79 -2.24 26.55
C ILE A 41 11.52 -1.51 27.69
N LEU A 42 11.75 -0.20 27.50
CA LEU A 42 12.33 0.69 28.50
C LEU A 42 11.19 1.54 29.10
N THR A 43 10.95 1.40 30.40
CA THR A 43 9.94 2.18 31.14
C THR A 43 10.62 3.34 31.84
N ILE A 44 10.23 4.58 31.50
CA ILE A 44 10.70 5.79 32.19
C ILE A 44 9.54 6.31 33.05
N GLY A 45 9.74 6.34 34.36
CA GLY A 45 8.83 6.96 35.32
C GLY A 45 9.23 8.41 35.58
N ALA A 46 8.31 9.34 35.34
CA ALA A 46 8.46 10.75 35.72
C ALA A 46 7.29 11.16 36.63
N THR A 47 7.61 11.67 37.82
CA THR A 47 6.68 12.29 38.75
C THR A 47 6.65 13.79 38.52
N LEU A 48 5.47 14.36 38.24
CA LEU A 48 5.28 15.81 38.15
C LEU A 48 4.33 16.26 39.27
N SER A 49 4.83 17.19 40.09
CA SER A 49 4.12 17.84 41.18
C SER A 49 3.23 18.99 40.67
N GLY A 50 2.21 19.29 41.46
CA GLY A 50 0.99 19.99 41.08
C GLY A 50 1.13 21.44 40.61
N CYS A 51 0.35 21.75 39.58
CA CYS A 51 -0.17 23.08 39.30
C CYS A 51 -1.70 23.06 39.48
N PRO A 52 -2.31 24.13 40.02
CA PRO A 52 -3.76 24.22 40.14
C PRO A 52 -4.38 24.37 38.75
N PHE A 53 -5.14 23.36 38.32
CA PHE A 53 -5.91 23.41 37.08
C PHE A 53 -7.21 24.17 37.33
N ASP A 54 -7.33 25.37 36.76
CA ASP A 54 -8.62 26.01 36.55
C ASP A 54 -9.49 25.08 35.68
N SER A 55 -10.75 24.90 36.11
CA SER A 55 -11.69 23.93 35.57
C SER A 55 -12.19 24.32 34.18
N VAL A 56 -11.37 24.08 33.14
CA VAL A 56 -11.81 24.09 31.75
C VAL A 56 -12.54 22.76 31.49
N SER A 57 -13.84 22.84 31.23
CA SER A 57 -14.64 21.66 30.87
C SER A 57 -14.00 20.97 29.66
N PRO A 58 -13.60 19.68 29.76
CA PRO A 58 -12.95 19.00 28.66
C PRO A 58 -13.88 18.95 27.46
N PRO A 59 -13.38 19.15 26.22
CA PRO A 59 -14.21 19.03 25.04
C PRO A 59 -14.84 17.63 25.00
N PRO A 60 -16.08 17.50 24.50
CA PRO A 60 -16.77 16.22 24.44
C PRO A 60 -15.91 15.22 23.65
N LYS A 61 -15.70 14.02 24.22
CA LYS A 61 -14.84 12.95 23.68
C LYS A 61 -15.12 12.64 22.19
N GLU A 62 -16.35 12.86 21.76
CA GLU A 62 -16.81 12.70 20.38
C GLU A 62 -16.12 13.67 19.39
N ALA A 63 -15.89 14.93 19.77
CA ALA A 63 -15.21 15.90 18.92
C ALA A 63 -13.73 15.56 18.68
N ILE A 64 -13.07 14.96 19.68
CA ILE A 64 -11.68 14.51 19.57
C ILE A 64 -11.58 13.33 18.60
N ASN A 65 -12.48 12.35 18.72
CA ASN A 65 -12.49 11.17 17.87
C ASN A 65 -12.74 11.53 16.39
N ASN A 66 -13.68 12.45 16.12
CA ASN A 66 -13.97 12.91 14.77
C ASN A 66 -12.77 13.61 14.10
N ARG A 67 -12.02 14.40 14.87
CA ARG A 67 -10.82 15.08 14.36
C ARG A 67 -9.67 14.11 14.07
N ILE A 68 -9.48 13.11 14.92
CA ILE A 68 -8.47 12.05 14.71
C ILE A 68 -8.80 11.27 13.43
N LEU A 69 -10.07 10.91 13.23
CA LEU A 69 -10.52 10.21 12.03
C LEU A 69 -10.32 11.05 10.77
N ALA A 70 -10.69 12.33 10.79
CA ALA A 70 -10.52 13.24 9.65
C ALA A 70 -9.04 13.38 9.24
N ASN A 71 -8.14 13.58 10.21
CA ASN A 71 -6.70 13.66 9.95
C ASN A 71 -6.15 12.34 9.37
N SER A 72 -6.64 11.20 9.86
CA SER A 72 -6.25 9.87 9.36
C SER A 72 -6.70 9.66 7.90
N LEU A 73 -7.90 10.14 7.54
CA LEU A 73 -8.44 10.05 6.19
C LEU A 73 -7.70 10.96 5.21
N GLU A 74 -7.34 12.18 5.63
CA GLU A 74 -6.54 13.11 4.82
C GLU A 74 -5.16 12.51 4.52
N HIS A 75 -4.51 11.93 5.52
CA HIS A 75 -3.22 11.27 5.34
C HIS A 75 -3.33 10.07 4.37
N ALA A 76 -4.34 9.22 4.55
CA ALA A 76 -4.59 8.09 3.65
C ALA A 76 -4.90 8.54 2.21
N ALA A 77 -5.65 9.63 2.02
CA ALA A 77 -5.94 10.18 0.70
C ALA A 77 -4.67 10.70 0.00
N LYS A 78 -3.78 11.34 0.77
CA LYS A 78 -2.48 11.80 0.27
C LYS A 78 -1.62 10.60 -0.15
N GLU A 79 -1.50 9.59 0.70
CA GLU A 79 -0.76 8.36 0.41
C GLU A 79 -1.29 7.67 -0.86
N ALA A 80 -2.62 7.57 -1.02
CA ALA A 80 -3.25 6.98 -2.20
C ALA A 80 -2.89 7.72 -3.50
N LYS A 81 -2.92 9.06 -3.48
CA LYS A 81 -2.50 9.89 -4.62
C LYS A 81 -1.03 9.69 -4.96
N GLU A 82 -0.17 9.62 -3.94
CA GLU A 82 1.26 9.34 -4.13
C GLU A 82 1.48 7.93 -4.69
N ASN A 83 0.75 6.92 -4.23
CA ASN A 83 0.84 5.56 -4.74
C ASN A 83 0.44 5.50 -6.21
N ARG A 84 -0.67 6.14 -6.59
CA ARG A 84 -1.10 6.24 -7.98
C ARG A 84 0.00 6.86 -8.86
N ALA A 85 0.54 8.00 -8.45
CA ALA A 85 1.59 8.68 -9.21
C ALA A 85 2.87 7.82 -9.32
N PHE A 86 3.25 7.16 -8.22
CA PHE A 86 4.41 6.29 -8.16
C PHE A 86 4.23 5.04 -9.03
N ALA A 87 3.09 4.37 -8.95
CA ALA A 87 2.74 3.21 -9.77
C ALA A 87 2.81 3.55 -11.27
N ASN A 88 2.25 4.70 -11.69
CA ASN A 88 2.32 5.16 -13.08
C ASN A 88 3.78 5.30 -13.56
N THR A 89 4.64 5.88 -12.72
CA THR A 89 6.07 6.03 -13.03
C THR A 89 6.76 4.68 -13.15
N LEU A 90 6.49 3.75 -12.21
CA LEU A 90 7.09 2.43 -12.21
C LEU A 90 6.62 1.56 -13.37
N ARG A 91 5.35 1.67 -13.80
CA ARG A 91 4.81 0.93 -14.95
C ARG A 91 5.62 1.22 -16.21
N VAL A 92 5.82 2.49 -16.51
CA VAL A 92 6.60 2.91 -17.70
C VAL A 92 8.03 2.35 -17.62
N ARG A 93 8.68 2.49 -16.47
CA ARG A 93 10.04 1.95 -16.26
C ARG A 93 10.08 0.43 -16.37
N ALA A 94 9.08 -0.28 -15.84
CA ALA A 94 9.02 -1.74 -15.88
C ALA A 94 8.85 -2.26 -17.31
N HIS A 95 7.98 -1.65 -18.11
CA HIS A 95 7.86 -1.99 -19.53
C HIS A 95 9.16 -1.75 -20.29
N GLN A 96 9.81 -0.60 -20.09
CA GLN A 96 11.08 -0.31 -20.74
C GLN A 96 12.16 -1.31 -20.32
N ALA A 97 12.36 -1.51 -19.02
CA ALA A 97 13.34 -2.44 -18.47
C ALA A 97 13.09 -3.89 -18.91
N CYS A 98 11.83 -4.29 -19.08
CA CYS A 98 11.46 -5.57 -19.65
C CYS A 98 11.88 -5.67 -21.12
N SER A 99 11.54 -4.68 -21.94
CA SER A 99 11.87 -4.66 -23.37
C SER A 99 13.38 -4.67 -23.64
N GLU A 100 14.16 -4.02 -22.78
CA GLU A 100 15.62 -3.92 -22.86
C GLU A 100 16.35 -5.08 -22.16
N GLN A 101 15.62 -6.00 -21.50
CA GLN A 101 16.19 -7.03 -20.62
C GLN A 101 17.14 -6.44 -19.55
N ASN A 102 16.81 -5.25 -19.05
CA ASN A 102 17.60 -4.53 -18.07
C ASN A 102 17.34 -5.06 -16.65
N TRP A 103 17.97 -6.19 -16.31
CA TRP A 103 17.79 -6.85 -15.00
C TRP A 103 18.08 -5.96 -13.78
N PRO A 104 19.15 -5.13 -13.77
CA PRO A 104 19.39 -4.23 -12.65
C PRO A 104 18.22 -3.27 -12.41
N GLU A 105 17.64 -2.73 -13.48
CA GLU A 105 16.50 -1.81 -13.39
C GLU A 105 15.22 -2.53 -12.93
N GLN A 106 14.93 -3.73 -13.45
CA GLN A 106 13.79 -4.54 -12.98
C GLN A 106 13.89 -4.85 -11.48
N LYS A 107 15.09 -5.19 -10.99
CA LYS A 107 15.33 -5.41 -9.55
C LYS A 107 15.12 -4.12 -8.74
N ALA A 108 15.62 -2.99 -9.24
CA ALA A 108 15.46 -1.70 -8.58
C ALA A 108 13.98 -1.29 -8.46
N ILE A 109 13.18 -1.55 -9.49
CA ILE A 109 11.72 -1.32 -9.49
C ILE A 109 11.04 -2.17 -8.39
N MET A 110 11.32 -3.48 -8.35
CA MET A 110 10.80 -4.37 -7.32
C MET A 110 11.17 -3.94 -5.90
N GLN A 111 12.42 -3.50 -5.69
CA GLN A 111 12.87 -2.99 -4.40
C GLN A 111 12.11 -1.72 -4.01
N ALA A 112 11.99 -0.77 -4.94
CA ALA A 112 11.29 0.49 -4.69
C ALA A 112 9.81 0.28 -4.33
N MET A 113 9.14 -0.68 -4.97
CA MET A 113 7.77 -1.08 -4.62
C MET A 113 7.69 -1.71 -3.23
N ASN A 114 8.55 -2.69 -2.93
CA ASN A 114 8.57 -3.35 -1.64
C ASN A 114 8.82 -2.36 -0.50
N ASP A 115 9.72 -1.40 -0.70
CA ASP A 115 9.99 -0.35 0.27
C ASP A 115 8.75 0.52 0.50
N ARG A 116 8.04 0.93 -0.57
CA ARG A 116 6.80 1.70 -0.48
C ARG A 116 5.68 0.92 0.24
N LEU A 117 5.45 -0.34 -0.13
CA LEU A 117 4.42 -1.19 0.51
C LEU A 117 4.73 -1.46 1.99
N ARG A 118 6.02 -1.62 2.34
CA ARG A 118 6.45 -1.82 3.72
C ARG A 118 6.27 -0.57 4.57
N GLU A 119 6.50 0.62 4.01
CA GLU A 119 6.25 1.89 4.67
C GLU A 119 4.77 1.99 5.06
N GLN A 120 3.86 1.73 4.12
CA GLN A 120 2.41 1.71 4.37
C GLN A 120 2.00 0.69 5.45
N SER A 121 2.56 -0.53 5.39
CA SER A 121 2.22 -1.57 6.37
C SER A 121 2.58 -1.19 7.80
N ARG A 122 3.56 -0.31 8.04
CA ARG A 122 3.94 0.11 9.39
C ARG A 122 2.94 1.08 9.98
N ASP A 123 2.33 1.92 9.15
CA ASP A 123 1.36 2.91 9.60
C ASP A 123 -0.05 2.32 9.75
N HIS A 124 -0.45 1.42 8.83
CA HIS A 124 -1.74 0.72 8.89
C HIS A 124 -1.80 -0.36 9.98
N GLN A 125 -0.68 -0.88 10.48
CA GLN A 125 -0.70 -1.83 11.61
C GLN A 125 -1.20 -1.22 12.92
N LYS A 126 -1.06 0.10 13.11
CA LYS A 126 -1.64 0.80 14.26
C LYS A 126 -3.16 0.96 14.13
N ASN A 127 -3.66 1.03 12.90
CA ASN A 127 -5.07 1.21 12.58
C ASN A 127 -5.53 0.03 11.69
N LYS A 128 -5.91 -1.10 12.31
CA LYS A 128 -6.39 -2.35 11.66
C LYS A 128 -7.58 -2.20 10.68
N ALA A 129 -7.99 -0.99 10.34
CA ALA A 129 -9.00 -0.75 9.33
C ALA A 129 -8.45 -1.13 7.94
N ASN A 130 -9.33 -1.66 7.10
CA ASN A 130 -9.12 -1.81 5.67
C ASN A 130 -8.44 -0.52 5.14
N PRO A 131 -7.41 -0.60 4.28
CA PRO A 131 -6.86 0.62 3.67
C PRO A 131 -8.03 1.39 3.05
N ALA A 132 -8.11 2.69 3.32
CA ALA A 132 -9.24 3.51 2.84
C ALA A 132 -9.29 3.61 1.30
N TYR A 133 -8.18 3.28 0.64
CA TYR A 133 -7.98 3.36 -0.81
C TYR A 133 -7.27 2.09 -1.31
N PRO A 134 -7.93 0.91 -1.28
CA PRO A 134 -7.29 -0.36 -1.61
C PRO A 134 -6.81 -0.42 -3.06
N SER A 135 -7.56 0.08 -4.05
CA SER A 135 -7.16 -0.03 -5.46
C SER A 135 -5.92 0.80 -5.77
N CYS A 136 -5.72 1.95 -5.13
CA CYS A 136 -4.48 2.71 -5.31
C CYS A 136 -3.23 1.97 -4.81
N ARG A 137 -3.41 1.02 -3.90
CA ARG A 137 -2.34 0.12 -3.45
C ARG A 137 -2.19 -1.08 -4.38
N GLU A 138 -3.28 -1.67 -4.85
CA GLU A 138 -3.22 -2.77 -5.83
C GLU A 138 -2.55 -2.32 -7.16
N MET A 139 -2.70 -1.06 -7.57
CA MET A 139 -1.91 -0.49 -8.69
C MET A 139 -0.38 -0.63 -8.50
N LEU A 140 0.12 -0.61 -7.27
CA LEU A 140 1.54 -0.93 -7.02
C LEU A 140 1.78 -2.42 -7.24
N GLU A 141 0.91 -3.29 -6.75
CA GLU A 141 1.02 -4.74 -6.92
C GLU A 141 0.98 -5.17 -8.40
N ASP A 142 0.21 -4.49 -9.25
CA ASP A 142 0.14 -4.74 -10.71
C ASP A 142 1.50 -4.66 -11.40
N ILE A 143 2.39 -3.81 -10.91
CA ILE A 143 3.74 -3.68 -11.46
C ILE A 143 4.51 -5.00 -11.32
N PHE A 144 4.21 -5.82 -10.31
CA PHE A 144 4.81 -7.15 -10.18
C PHE A 144 4.41 -8.09 -11.32
N ILE A 145 3.23 -7.91 -11.93
CA ILE A 145 2.77 -8.81 -13.00
C ILE A 145 3.68 -8.69 -14.21
N ILE A 146 3.92 -7.46 -14.69
CA ILE A 146 4.84 -7.21 -15.81
C ILE A 146 6.29 -7.50 -15.39
N ASN A 147 6.75 -6.94 -14.27
CA ASN A 147 8.15 -7.07 -13.88
C ASN A 147 8.52 -8.54 -13.57
N GLY A 148 7.61 -9.29 -12.95
CA GLY A 148 7.78 -10.71 -12.67
C GLY A 148 7.69 -11.59 -13.91
N SER A 149 6.79 -11.27 -14.86
CA SER A 149 6.69 -12.01 -16.12
C SER A 149 7.93 -11.88 -16.99
N CYS A 150 8.74 -10.85 -16.77
CA CYS A 150 9.96 -10.59 -17.52
C CYS A 150 11.19 -11.28 -16.95
N ILE A 151 11.15 -11.97 -15.79
CA ILE A 151 12.32 -12.52 -15.09
C ILE A 151 13.07 -13.60 -15.87
N ASP A 152 12.34 -14.49 -16.54
CA ASP A 152 12.95 -15.65 -17.23
C ASP A 152 12.85 -15.54 -18.76
N SER A 153 11.87 -14.79 -19.27
CA SER A 153 11.63 -14.61 -20.70
C SER A 153 10.84 -13.33 -20.97
N ALA A 154 10.71 -12.96 -22.25
CA ALA A 154 9.70 -11.97 -22.62
C ALA A 154 8.29 -12.47 -22.21
N PRO A 155 7.40 -11.58 -21.73
CA PRO A 155 6.05 -11.95 -21.37
C PRO A 155 5.28 -12.41 -22.60
N THR A 156 4.45 -13.43 -22.44
CA THR A 156 3.49 -13.87 -23.46
C THR A 156 2.40 -12.81 -23.67
N GLN A 157 1.73 -12.83 -24.81
CA GLN A 157 0.62 -11.90 -25.08
C GLN A 157 -0.46 -11.98 -24.00
N TYR A 158 -0.80 -13.19 -23.53
CA TYR A 158 -1.74 -13.38 -22.44
C TYR A 158 -1.34 -12.67 -21.15
N GLN A 159 -0.05 -12.71 -20.78
CA GLN A 159 0.45 -12.01 -19.58
C GLN A 159 0.39 -10.49 -19.75
N ILE A 160 0.67 -9.99 -20.96
CA ILE A 160 0.54 -8.57 -21.28
C ILE A 160 -0.92 -8.13 -21.17
N ASP A 161 -1.83 -8.88 -21.78
CA ASP A 161 -3.27 -8.59 -21.78
C ASP A 161 -3.84 -8.60 -20.36
N TYR A 162 -3.46 -9.60 -19.55
CA TYR A 162 -3.86 -9.69 -18.14
C TYR A 162 -3.30 -8.52 -17.32
N ALA A 163 -2.01 -8.20 -17.46
CA ALA A 163 -1.41 -7.06 -16.74
C ALA A 163 -1.96 -5.69 -17.20
N GLN A 164 -2.54 -5.62 -18.40
CA GLN A 164 -3.25 -4.45 -18.89
C GLN A 164 -4.66 -4.39 -18.30
N SER A 165 -5.39 -5.50 -18.25
CA SER A 165 -6.75 -5.52 -17.70
C SER A 165 -6.78 -5.18 -16.21
N GLU A 166 -5.91 -5.79 -15.40
CA GLU A 166 -5.86 -5.50 -13.96
C GLU A 166 -5.52 -4.02 -13.73
N TRP A 167 -4.54 -3.50 -14.47
CA TRP A 167 -4.14 -2.10 -14.37
C TRP A 167 -5.26 -1.11 -14.74
N GLU A 168 -6.01 -1.40 -15.80
CA GLU A 168 -7.14 -0.57 -16.20
C GLU A 168 -8.23 -0.55 -15.13
N GLU A 169 -8.56 -1.72 -14.58
CA GLU A 169 -9.54 -1.85 -13.50
C GLU A 169 -9.07 -1.09 -12.25
N ASP A 170 -7.86 -1.34 -11.76
CA ASP A 170 -7.36 -0.73 -10.53
C ASP A 170 -7.05 0.75 -10.68
N SER A 171 -6.63 1.21 -11.86
CA SER A 171 -6.51 2.64 -12.14
C SER A 171 -7.87 3.33 -12.08
N LEU A 172 -8.93 2.75 -12.64
CA LEU A 172 -10.26 3.34 -12.61
C LEU A 172 -10.84 3.35 -11.18
N ASN A 173 -10.65 2.25 -10.45
CA ASN A 173 -11.10 2.14 -9.06
C ASN A 173 -10.33 3.12 -8.17
N CYS A 174 -9.01 3.21 -8.30
CA CYS A 174 -8.21 4.19 -7.56
C CYS A 174 -8.67 5.63 -7.85
N ASP A 175 -8.97 5.96 -9.11
CA ASP A 175 -9.48 7.28 -9.50
C ASP A 175 -10.81 7.61 -8.84
N ALA A 176 -11.71 6.63 -8.77
CA ALA A 176 -12.99 6.77 -8.08
C ALA A 176 -12.79 6.94 -6.57
N GLU A 177 -11.89 6.17 -5.96
CA GLU A 177 -11.61 6.22 -4.51
C GLU A 177 -11.01 7.58 -4.09
N ILE A 178 -10.05 8.13 -4.84
CA ILE A 178 -9.38 9.41 -4.50
C ILE A 178 -10.15 10.64 -4.96
N SER A 179 -11.20 10.46 -5.76
CA SER A 179 -12.04 11.57 -6.21
C SER A 179 -12.75 12.20 -5.01
N PRO A 180 -12.80 13.55 -4.93
CA PRO A 180 -13.58 14.19 -3.89
C PRO A 180 -15.03 13.69 -3.98
N PRO A 181 -15.71 13.45 -2.84
CA PRO A 181 -17.10 13.04 -2.85
C PRO A 181 -17.88 14.09 -3.65
N LYS A 182 -18.59 13.65 -4.70
CA LYS A 182 -19.52 14.50 -5.42
C LYS A 182 -20.59 14.87 -4.40
N LEU A 183 -20.57 16.11 -3.91
CA LEU A 183 -21.67 16.67 -3.15
C LEU A 183 -22.88 16.63 -4.09
N THR A 184 -23.74 15.64 -3.93
CA THR A 184 -25.04 15.65 -4.59
C THR A 184 -25.83 16.82 -4.00
N ASP A 185 -26.60 17.51 -4.83
CA ASP A 185 -27.31 18.74 -4.48
C ASP A 185 -28.20 18.62 -3.22
N GLU A 186 -28.56 17.41 -2.78
CA GLU A 186 -29.24 17.14 -1.51
C GLU A 186 -28.46 17.54 -0.25
N GLN A 187 -27.13 17.66 -0.30
CA GLN A 187 -26.32 18.16 0.83
C GLN A 187 -26.22 19.69 0.87
N SER A 188 -26.71 20.40 -0.14
CA SER A 188 -26.77 21.86 -0.18
C SER A 188 -27.98 22.44 0.57
N HIS A 189 -28.96 21.61 0.95
CA HIS A 189 -30.16 21.98 1.68
C HIS A 189 -30.03 21.71 3.19
N ILE A 190 -28.94 22.18 3.81
CA ILE A 190 -28.98 22.46 5.25
C ILE A 190 -29.52 23.89 5.38
N PRO A 191 -30.79 24.08 5.77
CA PRO A 191 -31.31 25.43 5.98
C PRO A 191 -30.48 26.10 7.07
N SER A 192 -29.95 27.27 6.74
CA SER A 192 -29.25 28.12 7.70
C SER A 192 -30.23 28.48 8.82
N LEU A 193 -29.89 28.07 10.06
CA LEU A 193 -30.57 28.51 11.28
C LEU A 193 -30.13 29.92 11.67
#